data_AF-A0AAQ3S5D3-F1
#
_entry.id   AF-A0AAQ3S5D3-F1
#
_cell.length_a   1.000
_cell.length_b   1.000
_cell.length_c   1.000
_cell.angle_alpha   90.00
_cell.angle_beta   90.00
_cell.angle_gamma   90.00
#
_symmetry.space_group_name_H-M   'P 1'
#
loop_
_entity.id
_entity.type
_entity.pdbx_description
1 polymer ?
#
loop_
_entity_poly.entity_id
_entity_poly.type
_entity_poly.pdbx_seq_one_letter_code
_entity_poly.pdbx_strand_id
1 'polypeptide(L)'
;MAPPAAAVEGGQAPQGRQQQPQGGFGLTGIIRMVVFWYFASKFFSPKKPTEPSALISNLFQKAQPLDMWLYISENEKFNDFGSESSLVWHETNIPYAVWGPESTRTLTLDYNPSESLKHNGSLYAHVFFAHSGFSPDPSDPEYQPQAAFGRTHPVVTFLPKSKADKKKSLLGSSPDSSEAQVTSKVCHCSYTFIISLM
;
A
#
# COMPACT_ATOMS: atom_id res chain seq x y z
N MET A 1 -36.57 -48.10 -42.44
CA MET A 1 -38.02 -48.12 -42.76
C MET A 1 -38.74 -47.50 -41.57
N ALA A 2 -39.20 -46.26 -41.72
CA ALA A 2 -39.98 -45.55 -40.72
C ALA A 2 -41.34 -45.22 -41.34
N PRO A 3 -42.42 -45.40 -40.57
CA PRO A 3 -43.51 -44.41 -40.55
C PRO A 3 -44.12 -44.29 -39.11
N PRO A 4 -45.16 -43.48 -38.87
CA PRO A 4 -45.21 -42.03 -38.94
C PRO A 4 -45.71 -41.38 -37.62
N ALA A 5 -45.65 -40.04 -37.58
CA ALA A 5 -46.14 -39.17 -36.51
C ALA A 5 -47.65 -38.85 -36.64
N ALA A 6 -48.36 -38.62 -35.52
CA ALA A 6 -49.24 -37.45 -35.26
C ALA A 6 -50.10 -37.58 -33.97
N ALA A 7 -49.84 -36.65 -33.04
CA ALA A 7 -50.79 -35.77 -32.32
C ALA A 7 -51.83 -36.26 -31.28
N VAL A 8 -51.94 -35.40 -30.25
CA VAL A 8 -53.02 -35.03 -29.29
C VAL A 8 -53.34 -35.91 -28.05
N GLU A 9 -52.93 -35.35 -26.90
CA GLU A 9 -53.75 -34.92 -25.73
C GLU A 9 -54.77 -35.89 -25.11
N GLY A 10 -54.61 -36.13 -23.80
CA GLY A 10 -55.73 -36.49 -22.92
C GLY A 10 -55.44 -37.56 -21.86
N GLY A 11 -55.19 -37.11 -20.63
CA GLY A 11 -55.93 -37.63 -19.47
C GLY A 11 -55.48 -38.89 -18.73
N GLN A 12 -55.08 -38.65 -17.47
CA GLN A 12 -55.37 -39.45 -16.26
C GLN A 12 -54.54 -40.72 -15.94
N ALA A 13 -53.61 -40.52 -14.98
CA ALA A 13 -53.41 -41.22 -13.69
C ALA A 13 -54.35 -42.42 -13.37
N PRO A 14 -53.94 -43.43 -12.54
CA PRO A 14 -53.28 -43.15 -11.25
C PRO A 14 -52.31 -44.21 -10.64
N GLN A 15 -51.62 -43.72 -9.60
CA GLN A 15 -51.20 -44.39 -8.35
C GLN A 15 -50.38 -45.69 -8.41
N GLY A 16 -49.30 -45.86 -7.65
CA GLY A 16 -48.70 -45.02 -6.61
C GLY A 16 -47.75 -45.86 -5.76
N ARG A 17 -46.71 -45.25 -5.17
CA ARG A 17 -46.15 -45.57 -3.84
C ARG A 17 -44.96 -44.66 -3.52
N GLN A 18 -45.19 -43.69 -2.63
CA GLN A 18 -44.25 -43.44 -1.53
C GLN A 18 -45.05 -43.04 -0.30
N GLN A 19 -44.97 -43.92 0.70
CA GLN A 19 -45.52 -43.85 2.07
C GLN A 19 -45.00 -42.62 2.82
N GLN A 20 -45.66 -42.04 3.81
CA GLN A 20 -47.05 -42.00 4.28
C GLN A 20 -47.13 -40.68 5.11
N PRO A 21 -48.31 -40.06 5.23
CA PRO A 21 -48.54 -38.78 5.87
C PRO A 21 -48.82 -38.95 7.38
N GLN A 22 -49.10 -37.81 8.05
CA GLN A 22 -50.00 -37.64 9.20
C GLN A 22 -49.32 -37.00 10.41
N GLY A 23 -49.63 -35.72 10.67
CA GLY A 23 -49.13 -35.05 11.87
C GLY A 23 -49.46 -33.57 12.04
N GLY A 24 -50.68 -33.15 11.67
CA GLY A 24 -51.30 -31.94 12.22
C GLY A 24 -50.93 -30.60 11.57
N PHE A 25 -51.89 -30.04 10.83
CA PHE A 25 -52.13 -28.59 10.78
C PHE A 25 -52.58 -28.09 12.17
N GLY A 26 -51.72 -28.27 13.17
CA GLY A 26 -51.89 -27.76 14.52
C GLY A 26 -50.87 -26.67 14.79
N LEU A 27 -51.12 -25.87 15.83
CA LEU A 27 -50.25 -24.77 16.27
C LEU A 27 -48.75 -25.14 16.30
N THR A 28 -48.41 -26.40 16.53
CA THR A 28 -47.03 -26.95 16.53
C THR A 28 -46.28 -26.81 15.19
N GLY A 29 -46.95 -26.94 14.05
CA GLY A 29 -46.33 -26.77 12.72
C GLY A 29 -46.00 -25.30 12.43
N ILE A 30 -46.88 -24.38 12.84
CA ILE A 30 -46.67 -22.93 12.74
C ILE A 30 -45.52 -22.50 13.67
N ILE A 31 -45.49 -23.02 14.90
CA ILE A 31 -44.39 -22.75 15.85
C ILE A 31 -43.05 -23.20 15.28
N ARG A 32 -42.97 -24.41 14.68
CA ARG A 32 -41.74 -24.88 14.00
C ARG A 32 -41.32 -23.97 12.86
N MET A 33 -42.27 -23.46 12.06
CA MET A 33 -41.99 -22.53 10.95
C MET A 33 -41.51 -21.15 11.45
N VAL A 34 -42.13 -20.58 12.49
CA VAL A 34 -41.75 -19.28 13.07
C VAL A 34 -40.38 -19.37 13.75
N VAL A 35 -40.12 -20.44 14.50
CA VAL A 35 -38.81 -20.65 15.13
C VAL A 35 -37.73 -20.85 14.06
N PHE A 36 -37.99 -21.68 13.04
CA PHE A 36 -37.06 -21.86 11.93
C PHE A 36 -36.81 -20.55 11.16
N TRP A 37 -37.85 -19.76 10.89
CA TRP A 37 -37.73 -18.44 10.25
C TRP A 37 -36.98 -17.42 11.13
N TYR A 38 -37.16 -17.46 12.45
CA TYR A 38 -36.41 -16.64 13.39
C TYR A 38 -34.91 -16.99 13.41
N PHE A 39 -34.57 -18.28 13.42
CA PHE A 39 -33.17 -18.70 13.32
C PHE A 39 -32.58 -18.43 11.93
N ALA A 40 -33.34 -18.67 10.85
CA ALA A 40 -32.91 -18.38 9.49
C ALA A 40 -32.68 -16.87 9.28
N SER A 41 -33.56 -16.01 9.78
CA SER A 41 -33.34 -14.56 9.72
C SER A 41 -32.14 -14.11 10.55
N LYS A 42 -31.81 -14.78 11.67
CA LYS A 42 -30.61 -14.47 12.47
C LYS A 42 -29.29 -14.86 11.78
N PHE A 43 -29.27 -15.92 10.96
CA PHE A 43 -28.07 -16.37 10.25
C PHE A 43 -27.96 -15.87 8.80
N PHE A 44 -29.08 -15.55 8.16
CA PHE A 44 -29.16 -15.07 6.77
C PHE A 44 -29.68 -13.63 6.67
N SER A 45 -29.59 -12.83 7.74
CA SER A 45 -29.82 -11.39 7.67
C SER A 45 -28.93 -10.79 6.57
N PRO A 46 -29.47 -10.04 5.59
CA PRO A 46 -28.65 -9.36 4.61
C PRO A 46 -27.69 -8.43 5.35
N LYS A 47 -26.41 -8.76 5.34
CA LYS A 47 -25.36 -7.86 5.82
C LYS A 47 -25.50 -6.60 4.99
N LYS A 48 -25.88 -5.48 5.62
CA LYS A 48 -25.83 -4.18 4.94
C LYS A 48 -24.41 -4.06 4.36
N PRO A 49 -24.26 -3.74 3.06
CA PRO A 49 -22.93 -3.56 2.49
C PRO A 49 -22.21 -2.53 3.35
N THR A 50 -21.08 -2.92 3.93
CA THR A 50 -20.28 -2.02 4.74
C THR A 50 -19.89 -0.85 3.85
N GLU A 51 -20.39 0.34 4.18
CA GLU A 51 -20.03 1.56 3.48
C GLU A 51 -18.50 1.66 3.43
N PRO A 52 -17.88 1.76 2.25
CA PRO A 52 -16.41 1.78 2.13
C PRO A 52 -15.79 2.94 2.90
N SER A 53 -16.53 4.04 3.08
CA SER A 53 -16.15 5.19 3.92
C SER A 53 -16.01 4.84 5.41
N ALA A 54 -16.68 3.80 5.90
CA ALA A 54 -16.54 3.31 7.27
C ALA A 54 -15.33 2.37 7.45
N LEU A 55 -14.72 1.92 6.35
CA LEU A 55 -13.53 1.08 6.33
C LEU A 55 -12.23 1.89 6.22
N ILE A 56 -12.33 3.18 5.90
CA ILE A 56 -11.18 4.07 5.69
C ILE A 56 -11.24 5.16 6.75
N SER A 57 -10.36 5.07 7.74
CA SER A 57 -10.15 6.13 8.73
C SER A 57 -8.70 6.62 8.63
N ASN A 58 -8.49 7.91 8.89
CA ASN A 58 -7.13 8.45 9.00
C ASN A 58 -6.42 7.80 10.19
N LEU A 59 -5.13 7.52 10.02
CA LEU A 59 -4.31 6.97 11.09
C LEU A 59 -4.15 7.96 12.26
N PHE A 60 -4.15 9.27 11.96
CA PHE A 60 -4.00 10.36 12.93
C PHE A 60 -5.21 11.28 12.95
N GLN A 61 -5.49 11.84 14.12
CA GLN A 61 -6.50 12.88 14.28
C GLN A 61 -5.95 14.25 13.86
N LYS A 62 -6.83 15.13 13.37
CA LYS A 62 -6.45 16.51 13.02
C LYS A 62 -5.87 17.24 14.25
N ALA A 63 -4.85 18.05 14.01
CA ALA A 63 -4.08 18.84 15.00
C ALA A 63 -3.33 18.01 16.05
N GLN A 64 -3.23 16.69 15.86
CA GLN A 64 -2.44 15.85 16.74
C GLN A 64 -0.93 16.12 16.53
N PRO A 65 -0.13 16.29 17.60
CA PRO A 65 1.29 16.53 17.49
C PRO A 65 2.04 15.26 17.07
N LEU A 66 2.85 15.39 16.02
CA LEU A 66 3.71 14.33 15.48
C LEU A 66 5.18 14.76 15.57
N ASP A 67 6.05 13.78 15.75
CA ASP A 67 7.49 13.95 15.59
C ASP A 67 7.91 13.34 14.24
N MET A 68 8.88 13.97 13.59
CA MET A 68 9.35 13.63 12.25
C MET A 68 10.85 13.41 12.26
N TRP A 69 11.29 12.35 11.60
CA TRP A 69 12.69 12.05 11.37
C TRP A 69 12.93 11.83 9.87
N LEU A 70 13.94 12.49 9.32
CA LEU A 70 14.46 12.28 7.97
C LEU A 70 15.85 11.65 8.08
N TYR A 71 15.96 10.42 7.60
CA TYR A 71 17.22 9.73 7.47
C TYR A 71 17.63 9.66 6.00
N ILE A 72 18.94 9.75 5.74
CA ILE A 72 19.51 9.48 4.42
C ILE A 72 20.36 8.22 4.51
N SER A 73 20.09 7.26 3.62
CA SER A 73 20.84 6.02 3.55
C SER A 73 20.92 5.48 2.12
N GLU A 74 21.90 4.64 1.85
CA GLU A 74 22.05 3.98 0.54
C GLU A 74 21.21 2.69 0.45
N ASN A 75 20.56 2.30 1.55
CA ASN A 75 19.73 1.10 1.61
C ASN A 75 18.28 1.46 1.30
N GLU A 76 17.59 0.66 0.48
CA GLU A 76 16.17 0.87 0.20
C GLU A 76 15.29 0.65 1.45
N LYS A 77 15.68 -0.30 2.30
CA LYS A 77 15.05 -0.55 3.59
C LYS A 77 15.95 0.00 4.69
N PHE A 78 15.38 0.87 5.50
CA PHE A 78 16.07 1.49 6.62
C PHE A 78 15.84 0.69 7.91
N ASN A 79 16.93 0.40 8.63
CA ASN A 79 16.89 -0.32 9.90
C ASN A 79 17.81 0.31 10.96
N ASP A 80 18.44 1.46 10.68
CA ASP A 80 19.51 2.02 11.49
C ASP A 80 19.05 3.29 12.22
N PHE A 81 18.01 3.16 13.04
CA PHE A 81 17.37 4.29 13.74
C PHE A 81 18.26 4.94 14.82
N GLY A 82 19.33 4.26 15.25
CA GLY A 82 20.24 4.74 16.28
C GLY A 82 21.41 5.57 15.76
N SER A 83 21.60 5.68 14.43
CA SER A 83 22.76 6.39 13.88
C SER A 83 22.49 7.89 13.68
N GLU A 84 23.18 8.70 14.49
CA GLU A 84 23.13 10.17 14.39
C GLU A 84 23.69 10.66 13.04
N SER A 85 24.58 9.90 12.40
CA SER A 85 25.16 10.26 11.10
C SER A 85 24.18 10.16 9.93
N SER A 86 23.18 9.30 10.03
CA SER A 86 22.16 9.14 9.00
C SER A 86 20.97 10.07 9.21
N LEU A 87 20.76 10.54 10.44
CA LEU A 87 19.71 11.50 10.78
C LEU A 87 20.09 12.88 10.27
N VAL A 88 19.30 13.37 9.30
CA VAL A 88 19.52 14.66 8.66
C VAL A 88 18.59 15.73 9.22
N TRP A 89 17.39 15.35 9.61
CA TRP A 89 16.40 16.26 10.14
C TRP A 89 15.56 15.57 11.20
N HIS A 90 15.42 16.21 12.34
CA HIS A 90 14.47 15.83 13.37
C HIS A 90 13.67 17.06 13.78
N GLU A 91 12.36 16.92 13.83
CA GLU A 91 11.44 17.99 14.18
C GLU A 91 10.30 17.41 15.04
N THR A 92 9.99 18.07 16.15
CA THR A 92 9.01 17.56 17.12
C THR A 92 7.75 18.41 17.17
N ASN A 93 6.65 17.86 17.71
CA ASN A 93 5.41 18.59 17.99
C ASN A 93 4.78 19.26 16.75
N ILE A 94 4.88 18.59 15.61
CA ILE A 94 4.32 19.03 14.35
C ILE A 94 2.81 18.78 14.33
N PRO A 95 1.95 19.80 14.16
CA PRO A 95 0.52 19.59 14.10
C PRO A 95 0.11 18.91 12.78
N TYR A 96 -0.50 17.72 12.88
CA TYR A 96 -1.02 17.00 11.73
C TYR A 96 -2.27 17.68 11.13
N ALA A 97 -2.37 17.75 9.81
CA ALA A 97 -3.54 18.27 9.09
C ALA A 97 -4.00 19.69 9.50
N VAL A 98 -3.04 20.57 9.81
CA VAL A 98 -3.29 21.99 10.08
C VAL A 98 -2.74 22.81 8.92
N TRP A 99 -3.65 23.45 8.18
CA TRP A 99 -3.29 24.33 7.08
C TRP A 99 -2.75 25.67 7.61
N GLY A 100 -1.61 26.11 7.09
CA GLY A 100 -0.96 27.37 7.44
C GLY A 100 0.39 27.52 6.75
N PRO A 101 1.07 28.67 6.90
CA PRO A 101 2.41 28.86 6.36
C PRO A 101 3.43 27.84 6.91
N GLU A 102 3.21 27.38 8.16
CA GLU A 102 4.04 26.38 8.85
C GLU A 102 3.74 24.92 8.44
N SER A 103 2.77 24.69 7.53
CA SER A 103 2.40 23.32 7.13
C SER A 103 3.42 22.70 6.16
N THR A 104 4.20 23.54 5.49
CA THR A 104 5.25 23.13 4.56
C THR A 104 6.60 23.45 5.16
N ARG A 105 7.45 22.44 5.28
CA ARG A 105 8.81 22.58 5.78
C ARG A 105 9.79 22.28 4.66
N THR A 106 10.87 23.05 4.62
CA THR A 106 11.90 22.92 3.59
C THR A 106 13.27 22.82 4.24
N LEU A 107 14.04 21.79 3.87
CA LEU A 107 15.43 21.63 4.26
C LEU A 107 16.30 21.47 3.02
N THR A 108 17.33 22.30 2.91
CA THR A 108 18.38 22.14 1.89
C THR A 108 19.61 21.54 2.53
N LEU A 109 20.07 20.43 1.99
CA LEU A 109 21.25 19.70 2.44
C LEU A 109 22.25 19.58 1.30
N ASP A 110 23.51 19.96 1.56
CA ASP A 110 24.63 19.62 0.70
C ASP A 110 25.19 18.26 1.08
N TYR A 111 25.01 17.28 0.21
CA TYR A 111 25.43 15.90 0.44
C TYR A 111 26.69 15.57 -0.39
N ASN A 112 27.72 15.09 0.30
CA ASN A 112 28.93 14.61 -0.36
C ASN A 112 28.78 13.12 -0.71
N PRO A 113 28.77 12.74 -2.00
CA PRO A 113 28.55 11.36 -2.40
C PRO A 113 29.71 10.46 -1.97
N SER A 114 29.37 9.34 -1.34
CA SER A 114 30.26 8.23 -1.01
C SER A 114 30.83 7.56 -2.26
N GLU A 115 31.86 6.72 -2.10
CA GLU A 115 32.41 5.94 -3.21
C GLU A 115 31.39 4.95 -3.79
N SER A 116 30.59 4.31 -2.94
CA SER A 116 29.51 3.41 -3.37
C SER A 116 28.48 4.14 -4.23
N LEU A 117 28.08 5.36 -3.86
CA LEU A 117 27.13 6.15 -4.65
C LEU A 117 27.70 6.52 -6.03
N LYS A 118 29.00 6.83 -6.10
CA LYS A 118 29.70 7.07 -7.39
C LYS A 118 29.80 5.80 -8.24
N HIS A 119 29.80 4.63 -7.62
CA HIS A 119 29.95 3.33 -8.26
C HIS A 119 28.59 2.64 -8.47
N ASN A 120 27.64 3.34 -9.08
CA ASN A 120 26.28 2.86 -9.38
C ASN A 120 25.42 2.56 -8.14
N GLY A 121 25.66 3.26 -7.03
CA GLY A 121 24.78 3.22 -5.87
C GLY A 121 23.49 4.01 -6.09
N SER A 122 22.50 3.75 -5.25
CA SER A 122 21.29 4.55 -5.10
C SER A 122 21.28 5.19 -3.71
N LEU A 123 20.66 6.35 -3.59
CA LEU A 123 20.49 7.09 -2.34
C LEU A 123 19.01 7.25 -2.04
N TYR A 124 18.63 6.98 -0.81
CA TYR A 124 17.25 7.03 -0.34
C TYR A 124 17.11 7.97 0.84
N ALA A 125 15.99 8.68 0.87
CA ALA A 125 15.53 9.45 2.00
C ALA A 125 14.38 8.70 2.67
N HIS A 126 14.54 8.37 3.94
CA HIS A 126 13.54 7.70 4.74
C HIS A 126 12.92 8.70 5.70
N VAL A 127 11.65 8.99 5.51
CA VAL A 127 10.89 9.88 6.38
C VAL A 127 10.04 9.04 7.29
N PHE A 128 10.19 9.19 8.59
CA PHE A 128 9.33 8.58 9.59
C PHE A 128 8.58 9.65 10.36
N PHE A 129 7.34 9.33 10.69
CA PHE A 129 6.47 10.13 11.52
C PHE A 129 5.94 9.24 12.64
N ALA A 130 5.91 9.75 13.84
CA ALA A 130 5.25 9.11 14.97
C ALA A 130 4.46 10.13 15.78
N HIS A 131 3.53 9.68 16.60
CA HIS A 131 2.98 10.53 17.66
C HIS A 131 4.11 11.14 18.49
N SER A 132 3.94 12.37 18.95
CA SER A 132 4.98 13.01 19.75
C SER A 132 5.26 12.21 21.02
N GLY A 133 6.54 11.89 21.24
CA GLY A 133 7.00 11.03 22.33
C GLY A 133 6.98 9.52 22.04
N PHE A 134 6.57 9.08 20.85
CA PHE A 134 6.68 7.67 20.42
C PHE A 134 7.89 7.46 19.50
N SER A 135 8.54 6.31 19.64
CA SER A 135 9.68 5.94 18.81
C SER A 135 9.23 5.47 17.41
N PRO A 136 9.91 5.88 16.33
CA PRO A 136 9.66 5.37 14.99
C PRO A 136 10.31 3.99 14.73
N ASP A 137 11.17 3.50 15.62
CA ASP A 137 11.90 2.25 15.47
C ASP A 137 11.02 1.03 15.78
N PRO A 138 10.78 0.12 14.82
CA PRO A 138 10.04 -1.12 15.06
C PRO A 138 10.67 -2.07 16.09
N SER A 139 11.94 -1.89 16.42
CA SER A 139 12.70 -2.71 17.37
C SER A 139 12.49 -2.28 18.82
N ASP A 140 11.97 -1.08 19.03
CA ASP A 140 11.73 -0.50 20.36
C ASP A 140 10.56 -1.23 21.06
N PRO A 141 10.70 -1.65 22.32
CA PRO A 141 9.58 -2.24 23.08
C PRO A 141 8.37 -1.30 23.21
N GLU A 142 8.56 0.02 23.11
CA GLU A 142 7.50 1.03 23.17
C GLU A 142 6.91 1.36 21.79
N TYR A 143 7.39 0.69 20.72
CA TYR A 143 6.90 0.92 19.36
C TYR A 143 5.43 0.55 19.20
N GLN A 144 4.66 1.48 18.63
CA GLN A 144 3.26 1.27 18.30
C GLN A 144 3.04 1.38 16.79
N PRO A 145 2.72 0.26 16.10
CA PRO A 145 2.51 0.26 14.64
C PRO A 145 1.40 1.20 14.15
N GLN A 146 0.45 1.55 15.02
CA GLN A 146 -0.65 2.47 14.68
C GLN A 146 -0.30 3.93 14.97
N ALA A 147 0.77 4.19 15.73
CA ALA A 147 1.20 5.54 16.11
C ALA A 147 2.35 6.04 15.25
N ALA A 148 2.94 5.18 14.41
CA ALA A 148 4.09 5.51 13.58
C ALA A 148 3.90 5.02 12.14
N PHE A 149 4.40 5.79 11.18
CA PHE A 149 4.44 5.43 9.77
C PHE A 149 5.69 5.99 9.11
N GLY A 150 6.15 5.34 8.06
CA GLY A 150 7.33 5.77 7.33
C GLY A 150 7.15 5.67 5.82
N ARG A 151 7.89 6.49 5.09
CA ARG A 151 7.95 6.45 3.64
C ARG A 151 9.39 6.63 3.17
N THR A 152 9.81 5.74 2.28
CA THR A 152 11.08 5.85 1.58
C THR A 152 10.88 6.59 0.26
N HIS A 153 11.74 7.54 -0.03
CA HIS A 153 11.80 8.27 -1.29
C HIS A 153 13.20 8.14 -1.90
N PRO A 154 13.33 7.66 -3.16
CA PRO A 154 14.64 7.62 -3.81
C PRO A 154 15.10 9.03 -4.18
N VAL A 155 16.25 9.44 -3.65
CA VAL A 155 16.88 10.74 -3.94
C VAL A 155 17.74 10.62 -5.19
N VAL A 156 18.53 9.55 -5.27
CA VAL A 156 19.34 9.19 -6.44
C VAL A 156 19.03 7.75 -6.78
N THR A 157 18.55 7.49 -7.99
CA THR A 157 18.32 6.12 -8.45
C THR A 157 19.35 5.77 -9.50
N PHE A 158 20.11 4.70 -9.27
CA PHE A 158 20.91 4.12 -10.32
C PHE A 158 20.02 3.51 -11.41
N LEU A 159 20.22 3.96 -12.65
CA LEU A 159 19.53 3.43 -13.82
C LEU A 159 20.56 2.74 -14.73
N PRO A 160 20.47 1.41 -14.93
CA PRO A 160 21.37 0.73 -15.84
C PRO A 160 21.17 1.26 -17.26
N LYS A 161 22.28 1.43 -17.97
CA LYS A 161 22.21 1.88 -19.38
C LYS A 161 21.38 0.88 -20.18
N SER A 162 20.43 1.41 -20.96
CA SER A 162 19.66 0.58 -21.88
C SER A 162 20.61 -0.13 -22.84
N LYS A 163 20.39 -1.43 -23.05
CA LYS A 163 21.12 -2.14 -24.09
C LYS A 163 20.56 -1.64 -25.42
N ALA A 164 21.28 -0.75 -26.08
CA ALA A 164 20.95 -0.40 -27.45
C ALA A 164 21.03 -1.70 -28.27
N ASP A 165 19.91 -2.11 -28.86
CA ASP A 165 19.90 -3.17 -29.86
C ASP A 165 20.89 -2.76 -30.94
N LYS A 166 22.08 -3.36 -30.94
CA LYS A 166 23.14 -3.07 -31.91
C LYS A 166 22.69 -3.56 -33.28
N LYS A 167 21.86 -2.77 -33.97
CA LYS A 167 21.68 -2.86 -35.41
C LYS A 167 22.94 -2.28 -36.03
N LYS A 168 23.83 -3.16 -36.48
CA LYS A 168 25.06 -2.78 -37.19
C LYS A 168 24.65 -2.09 -38.50
N SER A 169 24.86 -0.78 -38.60
CA SER A 169 24.68 -0.05 -39.85
C SER A 169 25.71 -0.54 -40.86
N LEU A 170 25.26 -1.09 -41.99
CA LEU A 170 26.12 -1.66 -43.03
C LEU A 170 26.71 -0.60 -43.99
N LEU A 171 26.52 0.70 -43.71
CA LEU A 171 26.82 1.79 -44.64
C LEU A 171 27.67 2.94 -44.05
N GLY A 172 28.15 2.89 -42.81
CA GLY A 172 28.80 4.04 -42.15
C GLY A 172 30.27 3.82 -41.78
N SER A 173 31.19 4.47 -42.48
CA SER A 173 32.60 4.59 -42.14
C SER A 173 32.87 5.87 -41.33
N SER A 174 33.09 5.77 -40.02
CA SER A 174 33.83 6.78 -39.25
C SER A 174 34.42 6.15 -37.96
N PRO A 175 35.66 6.49 -37.57
CA PRO A 175 36.29 5.97 -36.36
C PRO A 175 35.89 6.78 -35.12
N ASP A 176 35.31 6.11 -34.12
CA ASP A 176 35.06 6.66 -32.79
C ASP A 176 36.36 6.64 -31.97
N SER A 177 36.83 7.82 -31.57
CA SER A 177 37.81 7.96 -30.50
C SER A 177 37.55 9.24 -29.71
N SER A 178 37.33 9.09 -28.41
CA SER A 178 37.57 10.15 -27.43
C SER A 178 37.60 9.52 -26.03
N GLU A 179 38.81 9.24 -25.56
CA GLU A 179 39.11 9.05 -24.15
C GLU A 179 38.89 10.37 -23.42
N ALA A 180 38.02 10.35 -22.41
CA ALA A 180 37.79 11.49 -21.52
C ALA A 180 38.73 11.39 -20.32
N GLN A 181 39.64 12.38 -20.19
CA GLN A 181 40.45 12.60 -18.99
C GLN A 181 39.54 12.96 -17.81
N VAL A 182 39.59 12.17 -16.75
CA VAL A 182 38.84 12.41 -15.50
C VAL A 182 39.66 13.38 -14.63
N THR A 183 39.32 14.66 -14.69
CA THR A 183 39.62 15.59 -13.59
C THR A 183 38.64 15.29 -12.46
N SER A 184 39.15 15.02 -11.25
CA SER A 184 38.35 14.78 -10.05
C SER A 184 37.62 16.06 -9.65
N LYS A 185 36.47 16.32 -10.26
CA LYS A 185 35.52 17.32 -9.79
C LYS A 185 34.88 16.77 -8.52
N VAL A 186 35.04 17.49 -7.41
CA VAL A 186 34.23 17.26 -6.21
C VAL A 186 32.80 17.67 -6.59
N CYS A 187 31.95 16.68 -6.83
CA CYS A 187 30.53 16.92 -7.08
C CYS A 187 29.87 17.25 -5.73
N HIS A 188 29.65 18.53 -5.47
CA HIS A 188 28.69 18.95 -4.45
C HIS A 188 27.29 18.78 -5.03
N CYS A 189 26.49 17.91 -4.42
CA CYS A 189 25.08 17.76 -4.76
C CYS A 189 24.26 18.41 -3.64
N SER A 190 23.49 19.43 -4.00
CA SER A 190 22.54 20.06 -3.09
C SER A 190 21.15 19.46 -3.31
N TYR A 191 20.53 18.97 -2.24
CA TYR A 191 19.21 18.37 -2.26
C TYR A 191 18.27 19.19 -1.39
N THR A 192 17.09 19.50 -1.92
CA THR A 192 16.04 20.19 -1.16
C THR A 192 14.90 19.22 -0.89
N PHE A 193 14.63 18.99 0.38
CA PHE A 193 13.50 18.21 0.87
C PHE A 193 12.37 19.16 1.23
N ILE A 194 11.20 18.95 0.62
CA ILE A 194 9.98 19.70 0.91
C ILE A 194 8.96 18.71 1.46
N ILE A 195 8.55 18.91 2.71
CA ILE A 195 7.58 18.06 3.41
C ILE A 195 6.34 18.90 3.68
N SER A 196 5.22 18.51 3.08
CA SER A 196 3.93 19.18 3.27
C SER A 196 3.00 18.24 4.04
N LEU A 197 2.60 18.68 5.22
CA LEU A 197 1.65 17.97 6.08
C LEU A 197 0.28 18.61 5.87
N MET A 198 -0.53 17.95 5.04
CA MET A 198 -1.89 18.34 4.68
C MET A 198 -2.91 17.91 5.73
#